data_AF-A0AAJ1ZP75-F1
#
_entry.id   AF-A0AAJ1ZP75-F1
#
_cell.length_a   1.000
_cell.length_b   1.000
_cell.length_c   1.000
_cell.angle_alpha   90.00
_cell.angle_beta   90.00
_cell.angle_gamma   90.00
#
_symmetry.space_group_name_H-M   'P 1'
#
loop_
_entity.id
_entity.type
_entity.pdbx_description
1 polymer ?
#
loop_
_entity_poly.entity_id
_entity_poly.type
_entity_poly.pdbx_seq_one_letter_code
_entity_poly.pdbx_strand_id
1 'polypeptide(L)' 'MTGAQASYLKTLCEEAKEPFDETLTKADASRRIDELQQKTGRGKSG' A
#
# COMPACT_ATOMS: atom_id res chain seq x y z
N MET A 1 4.18 10.38 -3.87
CA MET A 1 4.49 9.32 -2.88
C MET A 1 5.95 9.43 -2.40
N THR A 2 6.31 9.03 -1.18
CA THR A 2 7.74 8.89 -0.79
C THR A 2 8.31 7.56 -1.27
N GLY A 3 9.63 7.43 -1.41
CA GLY A 3 10.24 6.14 -1.80
C GLY A 3 9.87 4.98 -0.87
N ALA A 4 9.81 5.23 0.44
CA ALA A 4 9.38 4.22 1.41
C ALA A 4 7.92 3.80 1.23
N GLN A 5 7.02 4.76 0.99
CA GLN A 5 5.62 4.45 0.68
C GLN A 5 5.49 3.66 -0.62
N ALA A 6 6.26 4.00 -1.66
CA ALA A 6 6.23 3.32 -2.95
C ALA A 6 6.63 1.85 -2.84
N SER A 7 7.76 1.57 -2.17
CA SER A 7 8.21 0.19 -1.94
C SER A 7 7.18 -0.60 -1.14
N TYR A 8 6.61 -0.01 -0.09
CA TYR A 8 5.64 -0.70 0.76
C TYR A 8 4.29 -0.95 0.06
N LEU A 9 3.78 0.08 -0.63
CA LEU A 9 2.55 -0.02 -1.41
C LEU A 9 2.67 -1.06 -2.52
N LYS A 10 3.82 -1.16 -3.20
CA LYS A 10 4.07 -2.16 -4.24
C LYS A 10 3.94 -3.59 -3.71
N THR A 11 4.56 -3.90 -2.57
CA THR A 11 4.43 -5.22 -1.93
C THR A 11 2.99 -5.55 -1.59
N LEU A 12 2.26 -4.58 -1.05
CA LEU A 12 0.84 -4.76 -0.70
C LEU A 12 -0.04 -4.98 -1.92
N CYS A 13 0.22 -4.25 -3.01
CA CYS A 13 -0.44 -4.45 -4.30
C CYS A 13 -0.19 -5.86 -4.85
N GLU A 14 1.06 -6.33 -4.84
CA GLU A 14 1.43 -7.67 -5.30
C GLU A 14 0.71 -8.78 -4.53
N GLU A 15 0.62 -8.65 -3.20
CA GLU A 15 -0.07 -9.62 -2.35
C GLU A 15 -1.60 -9.58 -2.50
N ALA A 16 -2.16 -8.38 -2.61
CA ALA A 16 -3.58 -8.19 -2.87
C ALA A 16 -3.99 -8.51 -4.32
N LYS A 17 -3.01 -8.80 -5.19
CA LYS A 17 -3.16 -8.93 -6.65
C LYS A 17 -3.88 -7.72 -7.27
N GLU A 18 -3.53 -6.53 -6.78
CA GLU A 18 -4.06 -5.23 -7.22
C GLU A 18 -2.99 -4.49 -8.02
N PRO A 19 -3.37 -3.62 -8.97
CA PRO A 19 -2.42 -2.79 -9.70
C PRO A 19 -1.73 -1.80 -8.75
N PHE A 20 -0.44 -1.59 -8.98
CA PHE A 20 0.35 -0.55 -8.33
C PHE A 20 0.26 0.74 -9.15
N ASP A 21 -0.07 1.85 -8.48
CA ASP A 21 -0.12 3.18 -9.07
C ASP A 21 1.00 4.06 -8.47
N GLU A 22 2.00 4.38 -9.29
CA GLU A 22 3.13 5.22 -8.91
C GLU A 22 2.81 6.72 -8.92
N THR A 23 1.70 7.12 -9.55
CA THR A 23 1.29 8.52 -9.70
C THR A 23 0.60 9.07 -8.44
N LEU A 24 0.31 8.20 -7.47
CA LEU A 24 -0.36 8.56 -6.23
C LEU A 24 0.42 9.62 -5.44
N THR A 25 -0.33 10.58 -4.88
CA THR A 25 0.22 11.54 -3.94
C THR A 25 0.68 10.83 -2.66
N LYS A 26 1.45 11.52 -1.82
CA LYS A 26 1.84 10.99 -0.51
C LYS A 26 0.61 10.60 0.33
N ALA A 27 -0.44 11.42 0.28
CA ALA A 27 -1.66 11.20 1.04
C ALA A 27 -2.46 10.01 0.50
N ASP A 28 -2.60 9.91 -0.82
CA ASP A 28 -3.35 8.81 -1.44
C ASP A 28 -2.62 7.48 -1.31
N ALA A 29 -1.29 7.47 -1.41
CA ALA A 29 -0.47 6.30 -1.14
C ALA A 29 -0.67 5.79 0.29
N SER A 30 -0.74 6.69 1.29
CA SER A 30 -1.04 6.31 2.68
C SER A 30 -2.42 5.65 2.82
N ARG A 31 -3.47 6.25 2.24
CA ARG A 31 -4.82 5.66 2.28
C ARG A 31 -4.85 4.29 1.61
N ARG A 32 -4.20 4.16 0.45
CA ARG A 32 -4.14 2.90 -0.30
C ARG A 32 -3.37 1.82 0.46
N ILE A 33 -2.30 2.19 1.16
CA ILE A 33 -1.58 1.29 2.07
C ILE A 33 -2.52 0.78 3.17
N ASP A 34 -3.27 1.66 3.83
CA ASP A 34 -4.18 1.27 4.92
C ASP A 34 -5.27 0.29 4.42
N GLU A 35 -5.87 0.58 3.25
CA GLU A 35 -6.84 -0.31 2.58
C GLU A 35 -6.25 -1.68 2.27
N LEU A 36 -5.06 -1.71 1.67
CA LEU A 36 -4.42 -2.96 1.27
C LEU A 36 -3.88 -3.75 2.46
N GLN A 37 -3.42 -3.10 3.52
CA GLN A 37 -3.04 -3.75 4.78
C GLN A 37 -4.23 -4.48 5.42
N GLN A 38 -5.42 -3.87 5.39
CA GLN A 38 -6.64 -4.51 5.87
C GLN A 38 -7.03 -5.70 4.96
N LYS A 39 -6.92 -5.53 3.64
CA LYS A 39 -7.27 -6.56 2.66
C LYS A 39 -6.33 -7.78 2.70
N THR A 40 -5.03 -7.55 2.88
CA THR A 40 -4.00 -8.61 2.97
C THR A 40 -3.89 -9.22 4.36
N GLY A 41 -4.57 -8.67 5.37
CA GLY A 41 -4.52 -9.15 6.74
C GLY A 41 -3.21 -8.82 7.48
N ARG A 42 -2.39 -7.89 6.96
CA ARG A 42 -1.16 -7.42 7.62
C ARG A 42 -1.38 -6.40 8.72
N GLY A 43 -2.56 -5.78 8.76
CA GLY A 43 -2.95 -4.86 9.82
C GLY A 43 -3.41 -5.58 11.09
N LYS A 44 -2.50 -6.28 11.78
CA LYS A 44 -2.52 -6.58 13.23
C LYS A 44 -1.33 -7.49 13.61
N SER A 45 -0.20 -6.88 13.92
CA SER A 45 0.73 -7.41 14.91
C SER A 45 0.86 -6.32 15.97
N GLY A 46 0.07 -6.46 17.03
CA GLY A 46 0.37 -5.83 18.31
C GLY A 46 1.45 -6.61 19.03
#